data_AF-A0A1V5RMZ9-F1
#
_entry.id   AF-A0A1V5RMZ9-F1
#
_cell.length_a   1.000
_cell.length_b   1.000
_cell.length_c   1.000
_cell.angle_alpha   90.00
_cell.angle_beta   90.00
_cell.angle_gamma   90.00
#
_symmetry.space_group_name_H-M   'P 1'
#
loop_
_entity.id
_entity.type
_entity.pdbx_description
1 polymer ?
#
loop_
_entity_poly.entity_id
_entity_poly.type
_entity_poly.pdbx_seq_one_letter_code
_entity_poly.pdbx_strand_id
1 'polypeptide(L)'
;MSKEKTTTPEEEVKDTQAEETKEEETSKEETQEEETTTEETKAETVEELLNKENDKDDRVPLKTFLETKKEKKALEKEINFLKEQIQKGATKSEINSDLKSIAEKYDVDANFLEELSTIIYSKAKQEADEVIQSKLKPLEAKERAERIEKIFSENFNKVMEEMPEYKDVVNRDVIKELSLLPQNAKKTFQQIIEETYGKTVAGKKTMETSIPRGGKEGSYDESKMNDPKYFAEVMANPELKKKYNEGLVSRLNL
;
A
#
# COMPACT_ATOMS: atom_id res chain seq x y z
N MET A 1 16.78 -1.27 -46.77
CA MET A 1 16.94 -2.40 -47.73
C MET A 1 18.00 -3.32 -47.11
N SER A 2 17.78 -4.61 -46.81
CA SER A 2 17.27 -5.71 -47.67
C SER A 2 18.28 -5.98 -48.80
N LYS A 3 18.85 -7.16 -49.04
CA LYS A 3 18.57 -8.60 -48.72
C LYS A 3 19.93 -9.38 -48.59
N GLU A 4 20.14 -10.69 -48.35
CA GLU A 4 19.59 -11.89 -47.63
C GLU A 4 20.54 -13.10 -47.99
N LYS A 5 20.60 -14.33 -47.42
CA LYS A 5 20.10 -15.00 -46.19
C LYS A 5 20.78 -16.40 -46.07
N THR A 6 21.07 -16.90 -44.84
CA THR A 6 21.52 -18.27 -44.43
C THR A 6 22.86 -18.87 -44.88
N THR A 7 23.49 -19.62 -43.97
CA THR A 7 23.69 -21.09 -44.09
C THR A 7 23.93 -21.73 -42.72
N THR A 8 23.37 -22.92 -42.49
CA THR A 8 23.61 -23.79 -41.32
C THR A 8 24.78 -24.76 -41.58
N PRO A 9 25.07 -25.72 -40.68
CA PRO A 9 24.81 -27.10 -41.09
C PRO A 9 24.21 -28.04 -40.00
N GLU A 10 23.55 -29.09 -40.48
CA GLU A 10 22.76 -30.12 -39.77
C GLU A 10 23.08 -31.54 -40.32
N GLU A 11 22.90 -32.69 -39.64
CA GLU A 11 22.95 -33.07 -38.21
C GLU A 11 22.95 -34.62 -38.08
N GLU A 12 23.92 -35.25 -37.39
CA GLU A 12 23.97 -36.71 -37.09
C GLU A 12 24.67 -36.96 -35.73
N VAL A 13 24.24 -37.77 -34.73
CA VAL A 13 23.20 -38.80 -34.48
C VAL A 13 23.76 -40.22 -34.24
N LYS A 14 23.75 -40.65 -32.96
CA LYS A 14 23.42 -42.00 -32.41
C LYS A 14 23.60 -42.01 -30.88
N ASP A 15 22.69 -42.40 -29.97
CA ASP A 15 21.49 -43.28 -29.92
C ASP A 15 21.76 -44.69 -29.30
N THR A 16 20.70 -45.36 -28.80
CA THR A 16 20.59 -46.55 -27.91
C THR A 16 20.88 -46.25 -26.41
N GLN A 17 19.93 -46.33 -25.46
CA GLN A 17 18.95 -47.36 -24.98
C GLN A 17 19.51 -48.16 -23.77
N ALA A 18 18.83 -48.48 -22.65
CA ALA A 18 17.44 -48.43 -22.13
C ALA A 18 16.75 -49.80 -21.96
N GLU A 19 16.52 -50.22 -20.70
CA GLU A 19 15.58 -51.23 -20.14
C GLU A 19 15.68 -51.08 -18.59
N GLU A 20 14.68 -51.13 -17.69
CA GLU A 20 13.21 -51.38 -17.65
C GLU A 20 12.78 -52.63 -16.83
N THR A 21 12.05 -52.40 -15.73
CA THR A 21 11.13 -53.33 -15.00
C THR A 21 10.42 -52.48 -13.92
N LYS A 22 9.09 -52.28 -13.87
CA LYS A 22 7.94 -53.20 -13.59
C LYS A 22 8.02 -53.88 -12.21
N GLU A 23 6.95 -54.02 -11.40
CA GLU A 23 5.52 -53.58 -11.41
C GLU A 23 4.93 -53.76 -9.97
N GLU A 24 3.76 -53.26 -9.54
CA GLU A 24 2.73 -52.44 -10.22
C GLU A 24 2.56 -51.03 -9.58
N GLU A 25 1.71 -50.68 -8.60
CA GLU A 25 0.64 -51.37 -7.84
C GLU A 25 -0.43 -50.33 -7.36
N THR A 26 -1.58 -50.75 -6.82
CA THR A 26 -2.79 -49.90 -6.66
C THR A 26 -3.35 -49.72 -5.23
N SER A 27 -3.83 -48.51 -4.93
CA SER A 27 -5.23 -48.30 -4.47
C SER A 27 -5.64 -46.82 -4.58
N LYS A 28 -6.95 -46.55 -4.69
CA LYS A 28 -7.57 -45.22 -4.56
C LYS A 28 -8.45 -45.19 -3.31
N GLU A 29 -8.48 -44.05 -2.63
CA GLU A 29 -9.65 -43.64 -1.84
C GLU A 29 -9.78 -42.12 -1.90
N GLU A 30 -11.00 -41.62 -2.15
CA GLU A 30 -11.32 -40.19 -2.14
C GLU A 30 -11.91 -39.83 -0.78
N THR A 31 -11.47 -38.73 -0.17
CA THR A 31 -12.25 -37.96 0.80
C THR A 31 -11.83 -36.50 0.70
N GLN A 32 -12.79 -35.60 0.91
CA GLN A 32 -12.67 -34.16 0.69
C GLN A 32 -12.21 -33.42 1.95
N GLU A 33 -11.90 -32.13 1.77
CA GLU A 33 -11.69 -31.11 2.81
C GLU A 33 -10.40 -31.32 3.65
N GLU A 34 -9.71 -30.29 4.11
CA GLU A 34 -10.14 -28.90 4.31
C GLU A 34 -9.10 -27.92 3.75
N GLU A 35 -9.42 -27.16 2.69
CA GLU A 35 -8.60 -26.02 2.28
C GLU A 35 -8.72 -24.92 3.33
N THR A 36 -7.76 -24.87 4.25
CA THR A 36 -7.60 -23.77 5.21
C THR A 36 -7.14 -22.51 4.49
N THR A 37 -8.09 -21.90 3.76
CA THR A 37 -7.99 -20.57 3.17
C THR A 37 -7.76 -19.58 4.29
N THR A 38 -6.48 -19.39 4.61
CA THR A 38 -6.05 -18.32 5.49
C THR A 38 -6.32 -17.03 4.75
N GLU A 39 -7.33 -16.27 5.19
CA GLU A 39 -7.54 -14.90 4.73
C GLU A 39 -6.35 -14.05 5.20
N GLU A 40 -5.27 -14.08 4.41
CA GLU A 40 -4.33 -12.97 4.38
C GLU A 40 -5.12 -11.71 4.04
N THR A 41 -5.43 -10.94 5.09
CA THR A 41 -5.94 -9.59 4.98
C THR A 41 -4.89 -8.78 4.24
N LYS A 42 -5.04 -8.68 2.92
CA LYS A 42 -4.11 -7.98 2.03
C LYS A 42 -3.95 -6.54 2.51
N ALA A 43 -2.87 -6.30 3.23
CA ALA A 43 -2.56 -5.00 3.80
C ALA A 43 -2.46 -3.99 2.66
N GLU A 44 -3.31 -2.96 2.71
CA GLU A 44 -3.47 -2.01 1.62
C GLU A 44 -2.13 -1.33 1.29
N THR A 45 -1.81 -1.23 0.01
CA THR A 45 -0.55 -0.62 -0.42
C THR A 45 -0.54 0.88 -0.14
N VAL A 46 0.65 1.47 -0.06
CA VAL A 46 0.81 2.90 0.16
C VAL A 46 0.10 3.73 -0.93
N GLU A 47 0.11 3.28 -2.18
CA GLU A 47 -0.60 3.92 -3.29
C GLU A 47 -2.11 3.86 -3.12
N GLU A 48 -2.66 2.71 -2.74
CA GLU A 48 -4.09 2.56 -2.45
C GLU A 48 -4.48 3.45 -1.28
N LEU A 49 -3.75 3.40 -0.16
CA LEU A 49 -4.03 4.20 1.04
C LEU A 49 -3.96 5.71 0.80
N LEU A 50 -2.99 6.19 0.01
CA LEU A 50 -2.84 7.62 -0.30
C LEU A 50 -3.85 8.14 -1.34
N ASN A 51 -4.38 7.26 -2.20
CA ASN A 51 -5.40 7.60 -3.20
C ASN A 51 -6.84 7.30 -2.72
N LYS A 52 -7.02 6.62 -1.58
CA LYS A 52 -8.32 6.26 -1.01
C LYS A 52 -9.11 7.51 -0.62
N GLU A 53 -10.14 7.82 -1.41
CA GLU A 53 -11.16 8.77 -0.98
C GLU A 53 -11.81 8.25 0.32
N ASN A 54 -12.02 9.14 1.29
CA ASN A 54 -12.46 8.72 2.62
C ASN A 54 -13.97 8.47 2.62
N ASP A 55 -14.40 7.32 2.09
CA ASP A 55 -15.72 6.73 2.29
C ASP A 55 -15.87 6.22 3.74
N LYS A 56 -15.66 7.11 4.70
CA LYS A 56 -16.10 6.97 6.10
C LYS A 56 -17.52 7.54 6.17
N ASP A 57 -18.41 6.92 6.93
CA ASP A 57 -19.87 7.22 6.94
C ASP A 57 -20.16 8.58 7.61
N ASP A 58 -19.93 9.65 6.86
CA ASP A 58 -19.76 11.03 7.32
C ASP A 58 -21.09 11.68 7.76
N ARG A 59 -21.56 11.27 8.94
CA ARG A 59 -22.70 11.87 9.65
C ARG A 59 -22.31 13.21 10.28
N VAL A 60 -22.01 14.18 9.42
CA VAL A 60 -21.69 15.57 9.78
C VAL A 60 -22.75 16.13 10.74
N PRO A 61 -22.38 16.68 11.92
CA PRO A 61 -23.33 17.22 12.88
C PRO A 61 -24.30 18.25 12.27
N LEU A 62 -25.56 18.25 12.72
CA LEU A 62 -26.61 19.08 12.12
C LEU A 62 -26.26 20.58 12.08
N LYS A 63 -25.47 21.07 13.05
CA LYS A 63 -24.97 22.45 13.06
C LYS A 63 -24.07 22.74 11.86
N THR A 64 -23.01 21.95 11.66
CA THR A 64 -22.06 22.11 10.56
C THR A 64 -22.70 21.80 9.20
N PHE A 65 -23.69 20.91 9.15
CA PHE A 65 -24.53 20.75 7.95
C PHE A 65 -25.36 22.01 7.62
N LEU A 66 -25.93 22.68 8.62
CA LEU A 66 -26.68 23.93 8.41
C LEU A 66 -25.78 25.12 8.10
N GLU A 67 -24.54 25.13 8.57
CA GLU A 67 -23.52 26.14 8.23
C GLU A 67 -23.04 25.95 6.79
N THR A 68 -22.53 24.76 6.43
CA THR A 68 -22.13 24.43 5.05
C THR A 68 -23.27 24.56 4.03
N LYS A 69 -24.53 24.30 4.41
CA LYS A 69 -25.70 24.54 3.54
C LYS A 69 -26.00 26.03 3.32
N LYS A 70 -25.72 26.90 4.29
CA LYS A 70 -25.81 28.37 4.10
C LYS A 70 -24.68 28.86 3.20
N GLU A 71 -23.47 28.36 3.42
CA GLU A 71 -22.27 28.68 2.63
C GLU A 71 -22.44 28.26 1.17
N LYS A 72 -22.85 27.01 0.90
CA LYS A 72 -23.18 26.54 -0.46
C LYS A 72 -24.24 27.44 -1.13
N LYS A 73 -25.29 27.83 -0.42
CA LYS A 73 -26.33 28.75 -0.95
C LYS A 73 -25.84 30.20 -1.12
N ALA A 74 -24.78 30.62 -0.43
CA ALA A 74 -24.12 31.91 -0.68
C ALA A 74 -23.22 31.82 -1.91
N LEU A 75 -22.37 30.79 -2.00
CA LEU A 75 -21.51 30.51 -3.14
C LEU A 75 -22.31 30.31 -4.43
N GLU A 76 -23.44 29.59 -4.40
CA GLU A 76 -24.36 29.46 -5.55
C GLU A 76 -24.87 30.82 -6.05
N LYS A 77 -25.23 31.72 -5.13
CA LYS A 77 -25.66 33.08 -5.48
C LYS A 77 -24.51 33.90 -6.07
N GLU A 78 -23.32 33.82 -5.49
CA GLU A 78 -22.14 34.55 -5.94
C GLU A 78 -21.67 34.03 -7.31
N ILE A 79 -21.63 32.71 -7.52
CA ILE A 79 -21.36 32.08 -8.81
C ILE A 79 -22.40 32.50 -9.86
N ASN A 80 -23.68 32.55 -9.51
CA ASN A 80 -24.72 32.97 -10.45
C ASN A 80 -24.66 34.48 -10.73
N PHE A 81 -24.35 35.32 -9.74
CA PHE A 81 -24.09 36.74 -9.93
C PHE A 81 -22.84 36.99 -10.80
N LEU A 82 -21.74 36.25 -10.58
CA LEU A 82 -20.54 36.33 -11.40
C LEU A 82 -20.79 35.87 -12.84
N LYS A 83 -21.58 34.79 -13.05
CA LYS A 83 -22.05 34.40 -14.39
C LYS A 83 -22.89 35.50 -15.03
N GLU A 84 -23.79 36.13 -14.27
CA GLU A 84 -24.61 37.25 -14.75
C GLU A 84 -23.77 38.48 -15.09
N GLN A 85 -22.72 38.79 -14.33
CA GLN A 85 -21.76 39.86 -14.65
C GLN A 85 -20.92 39.51 -15.90
N ILE A 86 -20.51 38.25 -16.07
CA ILE A 86 -19.79 37.77 -17.26
C ILE A 86 -20.71 37.79 -18.51
N GLN A 87 -22.02 37.57 -18.34
CA GLN A 87 -23.03 37.68 -19.40
C GLN A 87 -23.49 39.13 -19.67
N LYS A 88 -23.29 40.04 -18.72
CA LYS A 88 -23.52 41.50 -18.85
C LYS A 88 -22.28 42.25 -19.38
N GLY A 89 -21.10 41.68 -19.22
CA GLY A 89 -19.95 42.03 -20.04
C GLY A 89 -20.21 41.64 -21.49
N ALA A 90 -19.68 42.42 -22.43
CA ALA A 90 -19.98 42.25 -23.85
C ALA A 90 -19.71 40.80 -24.31
N THR A 91 -20.74 40.16 -24.83
CA THR A 91 -20.63 38.82 -25.41
C THR A 91 -19.77 38.86 -26.68
N LYS A 92 -19.28 37.70 -27.15
CA LYS A 92 -18.50 37.62 -28.39
C LYS A 92 -19.22 38.22 -29.61
N SER A 93 -20.55 38.23 -29.61
CA SER A 93 -21.32 38.87 -30.69
C SER A 93 -21.30 40.39 -30.59
N GLU A 94 -21.43 40.94 -29.37
CA GLU A 94 -21.42 42.38 -29.11
C GLU A 94 -20.01 42.97 -29.32
N ILE A 95 -18.98 42.26 -28.84
CA ILE A 95 -17.57 42.59 -29.13
C ILE A 95 -17.35 42.68 -30.64
N ASN A 96 -17.81 41.69 -31.42
CA ASN A 96 -17.60 41.70 -32.87
C ASN A 96 -18.41 42.79 -33.60
N SER A 97 -19.56 43.24 -33.08
CA SER A 97 -20.24 44.43 -33.60
C SER A 97 -19.55 45.73 -33.19
N ASP A 98 -19.04 45.82 -31.97
CA ASP A 98 -18.33 47.01 -31.48
C ASP A 98 -17.00 47.20 -32.23
N LEU A 99 -16.21 46.13 -32.42
CA LEU A 99 -14.99 46.14 -33.22
C LEU A 99 -15.25 46.57 -34.68
N LYS A 100 -16.35 46.14 -35.29
CA LYS A 100 -16.76 46.61 -36.63
C LYS A 100 -17.18 48.08 -36.64
N SER A 101 -17.90 48.52 -35.61
CA SER A 101 -18.20 49.95 -35.45
C SER A 101 -16.94 50.80 -35.21
N ILE A 102 -15.86 50.23 -34.66
CA ILE A 102 -14.57 50.89 -34.45
C ILE A 102 -13.78 50.91 -35.77
N ALA A 103 -13.76 49.80 -36.53
CA ALA A 103 -13.21 49.73 -37.88
C ALA A 103 -13.78 50.84 -38.77
N GLU A 104 -15.12 50.95 -38.84
CA GLU A 104 -15.84 51.95 -39.64
C GLU A 104 -15.62 53.40 -39.16
N LYS A 105 -15.41 53.65 -37.85
CA LYS A 105 -15.21 54.99 -37.29
C LYS A 105 -13.80 55.54 -37.47
N TYR A 106 -12.80 54.67 -37.58
CA TYR A 106 -11.38 55.03 -37.59
C TYR A 106 -10.63 54.61 -38.88
N ASP A 107 -11.34 54.02 -39.85
CA ASP A 107 -10.80 53.50 -41.12
C ASP A 107 -9.69 52.46 -40.90
N VAL A 108 -9.95 51.51 -39.99
CA VAL A 108 -9.02 50.43 -39.58
C VAL A 108 -9.56 49.09 -40.05
N ASP A 109 -8.67 48.20 -40.52
CA ASP A 109 -9.05 46.85 -40.94
C ASP A 109 -9.69 46.05 -39.79
N ALA A 110 -10.91 45.55 -40.02
CA ALA A 110 -11.64 44.72 -39.07
C ALA A 110 -10.90 43.40 -38.76
N ASN A 111 -10.17 42.82 -39.72
CA ASN A 111 -9.39 41.60 -39.51
C ASN A 111 -8.26 41.85 -38.49
N PHE A 112 -7.56 42.98 -38.62
CA PHE A 112 -6.54 43.40 -37.66
C PHE A 112 -7.12 43.62 -36.26
N LEU A 113 -8.33 44.18 -36.14
CA LEU A 113 -9.00 44.35 -34.84
C LEU A 113 -9.47 43.01 -34.22
N GLU A 114 -9.96 42.07 -35.03
CA GLU A 114 -10.29 40.71 -34.56
C GLU A 114 -9.03 39.94 -34.12
N GLU A 115 -7.90 40.04 -34.84
CA GLU A 115 -6.61 39.48 -34.42
C GLU A 115 -6.06 40.15 -33.15
N LEU A 116 -6.03 41.48 -33.09
CA LEU A 116 -5.56 42.26 -31.95
C LEU A 116 -6.34 41.90 -30.68
N SER A 117 -7.67 41.86 -30.76
CA SER A 117 -8.52 41.47 -29.64
C SER A 117 -8.24 40.03 -29.20
N THR A 118 -8.05 39.10 -30.14
CA THR A 118 -7.70 37.70 -29.85
C THR A 118 -6.34 37.60 -29.13
N ILE A 119 -5.34 38.37 -29.55
CA ILE A 119 -4.03 38.43 -28.89
C ILE A 119 -4.19 38.97 -27.47
N ILE A 120 -4.90 40.08 -27.28
CA ILE A 120 -5.16 40.69 -25.96
C ILE A 120 -5.89 39.72 -25.03
N TYR A 121 -6.96 39.05 -25.50
CA TYR A 121 -7.68 38.05 -24.70
C TYR A 121 -6.82 36.83 -24.38
N SER A 122 -5.98 36.35 -25.30
CA SER A 122 -5.10 35.20 -25.06
C SER A 122 -4.04 35.52 -23.99
N LYS A 123 -3.44 36.72 -24.05
CA LYS A 123 -2.48 37.20 -23.05
C LYS A 123 -3.15 37.44 -21.69
N ALA A 124 -4.30 38.11 -21.65
CA ALA A 124 -5.04 38.32 -20.41
C ALA A 124 -5.47 36.99 -19.76
N LYS A 125 -5.79 35.96 -20.56
CA LYS A 125 -6.04 34.60 -20.05
C LYS A 125 -4.76 33.95 -19.51
N GLN A 126 -3.62 34.08 -20.19
CA GLN A 126 -2.34 33.54 -19.71
C GLN A 126 -1.94 34.16 -18.37
N GLU A 127 -2.00 35.50 -18.24
CA GLU A 127 -1.72 36.21 -16.99
C GLU A 127 -2.70 35.80 -15.87
N ALA A 128 -3.99 35.60 -16.19
CA ALA A 128 -4.96 35.08 -15.24
C ALA A 128 -4.67 33.64 -14.82
N ASP A 129 -4.38 32.74 -15.77
CA ASP A 129 -4.03 31.33 -15.51
C ASP A 129 -2.73 31.23 -14.66
N GLU A 130 -1.75 32.09 -14.87
CA GLU A 130 -0.52 32.19 -14.06
C GLU A 130 -0.79 32.70 -12.63
N VAL A 131 -1.62 33.75 -12.48
CA VAL A 131 -2.03 34.27 -11.17
C VAL A 131 -2.89 33.27 -10.40
N ILE A 132 -3.73 32.50 -11.10
CA ILE A 132 -4.52 31.40 -10.51
C ILE A 132 -3.58 30.26 -10.08
N GLN A 133 -2.71 29.78 -10.96
CA GLN A 133 -1.77 28.70 -10.66
C GLN A 133 -0.80 29.04 -9.52
N SER A 134 -0.28 30.27 -9.47
CA SER A 134 0.62 30.72 -8.39
C SER A 134 -0.05 30.79 -7.02
N LYS A 135 -1.39 30.95 -6.97
CA LYS A 135 -2.18 30.96 -5.73
C LYS A 135 -2.73 29.58 -5.37
N LEU A 136 -3.16 28.77 -6.34
CA LEU A 136 -3.70 27.43 -6.11
C LEU A 136 -2.62 26.40 -5.77
N LYS A 137 -1.51 26.34 -6.52
CA LYS A 137 -0.41 25.36 -6.26
C LYS A 137 0.05 25.32 -4.79
N PRO A 138 0.29 26.45 -4.08
CA PRO A 138 0.68 26.40 -2.67
C PRO A 138 -0.47 26.12 -1.69
N LEU A 139 -1.73 26.16 -2.11
CA LEU A 139 -2.88 25.72 -1.32
C LEU A 139 -3.11 24.22 -1.52
N GLU A 140 -3.21 23.77 -2.77
CA GLU A 140 -3.31 22.36 -3.16
C GLU A 140 -2.18 21.53 -2.56
N ALA A 141 -0.93 22.04 -2.58
CA ALA A 141 0.21 21.36 -1.97
C ALA A 141 0.07 21.22 -0.44
N LYS A 142 -0.51 22.21 0.26
CA LYS A 142 -0.75 22.14 1.71
C LYS A 142 -1.89 21.17 2.03
N GLU A 143 -3.01 21.26 1.34
CA GLU A 143 -4.15 20.35 1.52
C GLU A 143 -3.79 18.89 1.18
N ARG A 144 -2.91 18.69 0.19
CA ARG A 144 -2.36 17.38 -0.13
C ARG A 144 -1.39 16.91 0.95
N ALA A 145 -0.49 17.76 1.43
CA ALA A 145 0.44 17.42 2.51
C ALA A 145 -0.29 17.09 3.81
N GLU A 146 -1.35 17.82 4.17
CA GLU A 146 -2.19 17.51 5.33
C GLU A 146 -2.95 16.18 5.18
N ARG A 147 -3.47 15.86 4.00
CA ARG A 147 -4.10 14.55 3.73
C ARG A 147 -3.08 13.42 3.83
N ILE A 148 -1.91 13.58 3.23
CA ILE A 148 -0.78 12.65 3.34
C ILE A 148 -0.41 12.45 4.81
N GLU A 149 -0.15 13.51 5.58
CA GLU A 149 0.26 13.44 6.99
C GLU A 149 -0.79 12.74 7.88
N LYS A 150 -2.09 12.94 7.61
CA LYS A 150 -3.21 12.27 8.31
C LYS A 150 -3.24 10.76 7.98
N ILE A 151 -3.27 10.40 6.70
CA ILE A 151 -3.28 9.00 6.23
C ILE A 151 -2.03 8.26 6.69
N PHE A 152 -0.87 8.91 6.58
CA PHE A 152 0.41 8.42 7.07
C PHE A 152 0.37 8.16 8.57
N SER A 153 -0.15 9.09 9.38
CA SER A 153 -0.24 8.92 10.84
C SER A 153 -1.19 7.81 11.25
N GLU A 154 -2.37 7.71 10.63
CA GLU A 154 -3.33 6.63 10.90
C GLU A 154 -2.70 5.24 10.66
N ASN A 155 -1.90 5.07 9.60
CA ASN A 155 -1.33 3.77 9.26
C ASN A 155 0.03 3.49 9.92
N PHE A 156 0.87 4.51 10.12
CA PHE A 156 2.12 4.38 10.89
C PHE A 156 1.84 3.93 12.33
N ASN A 157 0.81 4.49 12.97
CA ASN A 157 0.45 4.10 14.34
C ASN A 157 0.00 2.63 14.43
N LYS A 158 -0.85 2.15 13.50
CA LYS A 158 -1.24 0.73 13.43
C LYS A 158 -0.01 -0.18 13.32
N VAL A 159 0.91 0.14 12.40
CA VAL A 159 2.12 -0.68 12.20
C VAL A 159 3.06 -0.64 13.42
N MET A 160 3.08 0.44 14.20
CA MET A 160 3.81 0.50 15.48
C MET A 160 3.11 -0.25 16.62
N GLU A 161 1.81 -0.53 16.52
CA GLU A 161 1.06 -1.40 17.44
C GLU A 161 1.21 -2.88 17.06
N GLU A 162 1.21 -3.19 15.77
CA GLU A 162 1.47 -4.53 15.21
C GLU A 162 2.93 -4.98 15.41
N MET A 163 3.90 -4.06 15.26
CA MET A 163 5.33 -4.34 15.31
C MET A 163 6.05 -3.45 16.36
N PRO A 164 5.79 -3.63 17.67
CA PRO A 164 6.33 -2.78 18.73
C PRO A 164 7.87 -2.82 18.85
N GLU A 165 8.54 -3.82 18.27
CA GLU A 165 10.00 -3.92 18.26
C GLU A 165 10.70 -2.77 17.52
N TYR A 166 9.99 -2.16 16.56
CA TYR A 166 10.49 -1.10 15.68
C TYR A 166 10.25 0.31 16.25
N LYS A 167 9.42 0.44 17.28
CA LYS A 167 8.90 1.72 17.80
C LYS A 167 9.98 2.71 18.25
N ASP A 168 11.07 2.20 18.83
CA ASP A 168 12.19 3.01 19.32
C ASP A 168 13.31 3.21 18.26
N VAL A 169 13.15 2.62 17.07
CA VAL A 169 14.18 2.52 16.02
C VAL A 169 13.79 3.27 14.75
N VAL A 170 12.50 3.28 14.41
CA VAL A 170 11.98 3.85 13.16
C VAL A 170 11.87 5.37 13.22
N ASN A 171 12.58 6.07 12.34
CA ASN A 171 12.33 7.49 12.11
C ASN A 171 11.06 7.69 11.25
N ARG A 172 10.04 8.28 11.87
CA ARG A 172 8.73 8.61 11.29
C ARG A 172 8.83 9.39 9.97
N ASP A 173 9.67 10.42 9.90
CA ASP A 173 9.75 11.26 8.71
C ASP A 173 10.50 10.58 7.55
N VAL A 174 11.46 9.69 7.85
CA VAL A 174 12.13 8.87 6.83
C VAL A 174 11.15 7.89 6.17
N ILE A 175 10.31 7.21 6.96
CA ILE A 175 9.27 6.32 6.40
C ILE A 175 8.22 7.13 5.61
N LYS A 176 7.94 8.37 6.02
CA LYS A 176 7.06 9.28 5.28
C LYS A 176 7.63 9.65 3.91
N GLU A 177 8.87 10.10 3.85
CA GLU A 177 9.55 10.40 2.57
C GLU A 177 9.63 9.17 1.67
N LEU A 178 9.99 8.01 2.22
CA LEU A 178 10.05 6.75 1.47
C LEU A 178 8.69 6.29 0.95
N SER A 179 7.60 6.54 1.68
CA SER A 179 6.23 6.24 1.24
C SER A 179 5.77 7.11 0.06
N LEU A 180 6.37 8.29 -0.12
CA LEU A 180 6.07 9.19 -1.25
C LEU A 180 6.89 8.87 -2.51
N LEU A 181 7.82 7.90 -2.46
CA LEU A 181 8.58 7.47 -3.63
C LEU A 181 7.74 6.50 -4.50
N PRO A 182 7.68 6.69 -5.83
CA PRO A 182 6.90 5.83 -6.72
C PRO A 182 7.41 4.38 -6.79
N GLN A 183 8.63 4.11 -6.30
CA GLN A 183 9.18 2.76 -6.16
C GLN A 183 8.58 1.97 -4.99
N ASN A 184 8.06 2.65 -3.97
CA ASN A 184 7.46 2.05 -2.78
C ASN A 184 5.92 2.13 -2.77
N ALA A 185 5.33 2.78 -3.78
CA ALA A 185 3.88 2.91 -3.99
C ALA A 185 3.13 1.57 -3.82
N LYS A 186 3.66 0.49 -4.39
CA LYS A 186 3.08 -0.86 -4.34
C LYS A 186 3.44 -1.69 -3.11
N LYS A 187 4.17 -1.12 -2.14
CA LYS A 187 4.54 -1.78 -0.89
C LYS A 187 3.56 -1.40 0.21
N THR A 188 3.54 -2.17 1.29
CA THR A 188 2.82 -1.82 2.52
C THR A 188 3.72 -1.02 3.45
N PHE A 189 3.14 -0.26 4.39
CA PHE A 189 3.93 0.46 5.40
C PHE A 189 4.82 -0.47 6.23
N GLN A 190 4.34 -1.69 6.54
CA GLN A 190 5.12 -2.74 7.20
C GLN A 190 6.37 -3.10 6.39
N GLN A 191 6.22 -3.41 5.10
CA GLN A 191 7.33 -3.80 4.21
C GLN A 191 8.40 -2.71 4.10
N ILE A 192 7.99 -1.43 3.99
CA ILE A 192 8.95 -0.30 3.94
C ILE A 192 9.74 -0.19 5.25
N ILE A 193 9.10 -0.45 6.40
CA ILE A 193 9.76 -0.47 7.73
C ILE A 193 10.70 -1.68 7.87
N GLU A 194 10.32 -2.86 7.40
CA GLU A 194 11.16 -4.06 7.48
C GLU A 194 12.37 -3.98 6.54
N GLU A 195 12.21 -3.48 5.31
CA GLU A 195 13.34 -3.26 4.37
C GLU A 195 14.38 -2.27 4.91
N THR A 196 13.93 -1.22 5.61
CA THR A 196 14.79 -0.14 6.11
C THR A 196 15.42 -0.47 7.47
N TYR A 197 14.63 -1.00 8.41
CA TYR A 197 15.04 -1.18 9.81
C TYR A 197 15.10 -2.64 10.28
N GLY A 198 14.72 -3.63 9.45
CA GLY A 198 14.79 -5.04 9.83
C GLY A 198 16.20 -5.52 10.20
N LYS A 199 17.24 -4.92 9.58
CA LYS A 199 18.65 -5.15 9.92
C LYS A 199 19.06 -4.56 11.28
N THR A 200 18.37 -3.51 11.76
CA THR A 200 18.61 -2.90 13.08
C THR A 200 17.83 -3.58 14.22
N VAL A 201 16.78 -4.34 13.91
CA VAL A 201 15.97 -5.10 14.88
C VAL A 201 16.45 -6.56 15.04
N ALA A 202 17.61 -6.90 14.48
CA ALA A 202 18.22 -8.23 14.38
C ALA A 202 18.65 -8.90 15.72
N GLY A 203 18.05 -8.52 16.85
CA GLY A 203 18.31 -9.08 18.19
C GLY A 203 17.07 -9.53 18.95
N LYS A 204 15.88 -9.57 18.33
CA LYS A 204 14.63 -10.00 18.99
C LYS A 204 13.83 -11.05 18.22
N LYS A 205 13.68 -10.94 16.89
CA LYS A 205 13.08 -12.01 16.08
C LYS A 205 13.89 -13.30 16.21
N THR A 206 13.23 -14.35 16.70
CA THR A 206 13.70 -15.75 16.80
C THR A 206 15.08 -15.97 17.42
N MET A 207 15.17 -15.86 18.74
CA MET A 207 15.67 -17.03 19.47
C MET A 207 14.53 -18.07 19.51
N GLU A 208 14.50 -18.98 18.53
CA GLU A 208 13.74 -20.21 18.74
C GLU A 208 14.34 -20.94 19.94
N THR A 209 13.51 -21.30 20.92
CA THR A 209 13.88 -22.27 21.95
C THR A 209 13.80 -23.70 21.38
N SER A 210 14.45 -23.92 20.24
CA SER A 210 14.66 -25.23 19.64
C SER A 210 15.66 -25.99 20.51
N ILE A 211 15.13 -26.64 21.57
CA ILE A 211 15.90 -27.54 22.43
C ILE A 211 16.62 -28.53 21.51
N PRO A 212 17.97 -28.57 21.51
CA PRO A 212 18.70 -29.36 20.53
C PRO A 212 18.39 -30.84 20.73
N ARG A 213 17.64 -31.42 19.79
CA ARG A 213 17.13 -32.81 19.80
C ARG A 213 18.23 -33.84 19.50
N GLY A 214 19.39 -33.64 20.12
CA GLY A 214 20.60 -34.46 20.09
C GLY A 214 21.35 -34.46 21.43
N GLY A 215 20.73 -33.95 22.50
CA GLY A 215 21.17 -34.22 23.87
C GLY A 215 20.98 -35.69 24.21
N LYS A 216 21.94 -36.30 24.92
CA LYS A 216 21.93 -37.73 25.29
C LYS A 216 20.59 -38.12 25.93
N GLU A 217 20.13 -39.34 25.62
CA GLU A 217 18.98 -39.97 26.26
C GLU A 217 18.94 -39.71 27.77
N GLY A 218 17.90 -39.01 28.24
CA GLY A 218 17.73 -38.73 29.65
C GLY A 218 17.58 -40.03 30.46
N SER A 219 18.52 -40.27 31.36
CA SER A 219 18.39 -41.20 32.48
C SER A 219 17.87 -40.43 33.69
N TYR A 220 16.77 -40.86 34.30
CA TYR A 220 16.34 -40.31 35.59
C TYR A 220 17.15 -40.94 36.72
N ASP A 221 17.37 -40.18 37.81
CA ASP A 221 18.04 -40.69 39.00
C ASP A 221 17.01 -41.32 39.94
N GLU A 222 16.99 -42.65 40.01
CA GLU A 222 16.04 -43.40 40.85
C GLU A 222 16.13 -43.00 42.33
N SER A 223 17.33 -42.66 42.79
CA SER A 223 17.61 -42.26 44.18
C SER A 223 16.88 -40.98 44.58
N LYS A 224 16.68 -40.07 43.62
CA LYS A 224 16.05 -38.75 43.83
C LYS A 224 14.54 -38.74 43.57
N MET A 225 13.94 -39.87 43.18
CA MET A 225 12.48 -39.94 42.96
C MET A 225 11.65 -39.69 44.22
N ASN A 226 12.26 -39.78 45.41
CA ASN A 226 11.63 -39.44 46.68
C ASN A 226 11.52 -37.91 46.91
N ASP A 227 12.23 -37.07 46.14
CA ASP A 227 12.16 -35.62 46.24
C ASP A 227 10.94 -35.08 45.44
N PRO A 228 9.91 -34.47 46.07
CA PRO A 228 8.68 -34.09 45.39
C PRO A 228 8.87 -33.11 44.22
N LYS A 229 9.94 -32.30 44.25
CA LYS A 229 10.28 -31.35 43.18
C LYS A 229 10.84 -32.07 41.95
N TYR A 230 11.74 -33.04 42.14
CA TYR A 230 12.34 -33.81 41.06
C TYR A 230 11.32 -34.77 40.43
N PHE A 231 10.45 -35.37 41.24
CA PHE A 231 9.31 -36.16 40.74
C PHE A 231 8.39 -35.33 39.83
N ALA A 232 8.06 -34.09 40.20
CA ALA A 232 7.27 -33.18 39.37
C ALA A 232 7.98 -32.82 38.05
N GLU A 233 9.29 -32.57 38.10
CA GLU A 233 10.12 -32.28 36.92
C GLU A 233 10.18 -33.46 35.93
N VAL A 234 10.30 -34.70 36.43
CA VAL A 234 10.24 -35.90 35.58
C VAL A 234 8.82 -36.15 35.06
N MET A 235 7.77 -35.95 35.87
CA MET A 235 6.38 -36.08 35.43
C MET A 235 5.93 -35.02 34.41
N ALA A 236 6.59 -33.86 34.37
CA ALA A 236 6.36 -32.83 33.36
C ALA A 236 7.02 -33.16 32.01
N ASN A 237 8.12 -33.91 32.01
CA ASN A 237 8.88 -34.26 30.80
C ASN A 237 8.36 -35.58 30.17
N PRO A 238 7.75 -35.57 28.97
CA PRO A 238 7.09 -36.75 28.41
C PRO A 238 8.00 -37.97 28.20
N GLU A 239 9.28 -37.76 27.89
CA GLU A 239 10.26 -38.84 27.66
C GLU A 239 10.76 -39.46 28.98
N LEU A 240 11.07 -38.63 29.99
CA LEU A 240 11.48 -39.12 31.32
C LEU A 240 10.32 -39.85 32.02
N LYS A 241 9.09 -39.38 31.86
CA LYS A 241 7.87 -40.02 32.37
C LYS A 241 7.64 -41.42 31.78
N LYS A 242 7.91 -41.63 30.48
CA LYS A 242 7.84 -42.97 29.86
C LYS A 242 8.83 -43.93 30.51
N LYS A 243 10.11 -43.55 30.57
CA LYS A 243 11.17 -44.35 31.21
C LYS A 243 10.90 -44.63 32.69
N TYR A 244 10.32 -43.67 33.42
CA TYR A 244 9.90 -43.89 34.80
C TYR A 244 8.77 -44.93 34.91
N ASN A 245 7.75 -44.85 34.06
CA ASN A 245 6.66 -45.82 34.03
C ASN A 245 7.11 -47.24 33.61
N GLU A 246 8.03 -47.36 32.65
CA GLU A 246 8.69 -48.61 32.26
C GLU A 246 9.49 -49.21 33.44
N GLY A 247 10.18 -48.35 34.20
CA GLY A 247 10.82 -48.70 35.47
C GLY A 247 9.85 -49.09 36.58
N LEU A 248 8.61 -48.57 36.59
CA LEU A 248 7.59 -48.99 37.55
C LEU A 248 7.06 -50.39 37.24
N VAL A 249 6.77 -50.72 35.98
CA VAL A 249 6.32 -52.07 35.59
C VAL A 249 7.34 -53.13 36.03
N SER A 250 8.62 -52.89 35.75
CA SER A 250 9.72 -53.79 36.12
C SER A 250 10.04 -53.84 37.62
N ARG A 251 9.67 -52.82 38.42
CA ARG A 251 9.75 -52.88 39.90
C ARG A 251 8.50 -53.48 40.56
N LEU A 252 7.36 -53.49 39.88
CA LEU A 252 6.09 -53.99 40.42
C LEU A 252 5.82 -55.47 40.13
N ASN A 253 6.53 -56.09 39.17
CA ASN A 253 6.36 -57.50 38.77
C ASN A 253 4.90 -57.86 38.43
N LEU A 254 4.29 -57.11 37.51
CA LEU A 254 3.08 -57.50 36.79
C LEU A 254 3.44 -58.12 35.43
#